data_AF-A0A2J0MZW7-F1
#
_entry.id   AF-A0A2J0MZW7-F1
#
_cell.length_a   1.000
_cell.length_b   1.000
_cell.length_c   1.000
_cell.angle_alpha   90.00
_cell.angle_beta   90.00
_cell.angle_gamma   90.00
#
_symmetry.space_group_name_H-M   'P 1'
#
loop_
_entity.id
_entity.type
_entity.pdbx_description
1 polymer ?
#
loop_
_entity_poly.entity_id
_entity_poly.type
_entity_poly.pdbx_seq_one_letter_code
_entity_poly.pdbx_strand_id
1 'polypeptide(L)' 'MKVRVKFCGITSAEDRDSAITAGADAIGVVFFKDSPRFVPLEKAELITKDLPPFVSAV' A
#
# COMPACT_ATOMS: atom_id res chain seq x y z
N MET A 1 15.14 18.34 6.26
CA MET A 1 14.45 17.10 6.72
C MET A 1 13.28 16.87 5.78
N LYS A 2 13.18 15.70 5.11
CA LYS A 2 12.04 15.37 4.24
C LYS A 2 10.98 14.66 5.09
N VAL A 3 9.73 15.14 5.04
CA VAL A 3 8.59 14.40 5.64
C VAL A 3 8.35 13.16 4.78
N ARG A 4 8.17 12.01 5.44
CA ARG A 4 7.79 10.75 4.77
C ARG A 4 6.30 10.52 4.89
N VAL A 5 5.67 10.03 3.83
CA VAL A 5 4.23 9.83 3.73
C VAL A 5 3.93 8.35 3.47
N LYS A 6 3.03 7.79 4.28
CA LYS A 6 2.46 6.45 4.10
C LYS A 6 0.97 6.56 3.78
N PHE A 7 0.52 5.87 2.73
CA PHE A 7 -0.91 5.62 2.50
C PHE A 7 -1.30 4.26 3.08
N CYS A 8 -2.24 4.24 4.03
CA CYS A 8 -2.58 3.03 4.80
C CYS A 8 -3.94 2.45 4.42
N GLY A 9 -4.03 1.13 4.38
CA GLY A 9 -5.26 0.41 4.06
C GLY A 9 -5.62 0.45 2.58
N ILE A 10 -4.60 0.35 1.72
CA ILE A 10 -4.75 0.13 0.28
C ILE A 10 -5.43 -1.22 0.06
N THR A 11 -6.47 -1.25 -0.78
CA THR A 11 -7.24 -2.47 -1.05
C THR A 11 -7.30 -2.84 -2.53
N SER A 12 -6.67 -2.05 -3.41
CA SER A 12 -6.62 -2.27 -4.86
C SER A 12 -5.26 -1.86 -5.43
N ALA A 13 -4.92 -2.38 -6.62
CA ALA A 13 -3.71 -1.98 -7.33
C ALA A 13 -3.80 -0.55 -7.89
N GLU A 14 -5.01 -0.09 -8.21
CA GLU A 14 -5.26 1.27 -8.68
C GLU A 14 -4.97 2.31 -7.58
N ASP A 15 -5.38 2.03 -6.34
CA ASP A 15 -5.06 2.87 -5.18
C ASP A 15 -3.55 2.90 -4.91
N ARG A 16 -2.87 1.75 -5.06
CA ARG A 16 -1.39 1.67 -4.99
C ARG A 16 -0.75 2.57 -6.04
N ASP A 17 -1.17 2.47 -7.29
CA ASP A 17 -0.60 3.25 -8.40
C ASP A 17 -0.83 4.75 -8.21
N SER A 18 -2.00 5.11 -7.70
CA SER A 18 -2.32 6.48 -7.31
C SER A 18 -1.42 6.98 -6.18
N ALA A 19 -1.20 6.17 -5.14
CA ALA A 19 -0.31 6.52 -4.03
C ALA A 19 1.15 6.68 -4.47
N ILE A 20 1.65 5.78 -5.33
CA ILE A 20 3.00 5.87 -5.92
C ILE A 20 3.12 7.16 -6.74
N THR A 21 2.16 7.42 -7.62
CA THR A 21 2.13 8.62 -8.47
C THR A 21 2.09 9.90 -7.63
N ALA A 22 1.41 9.88 -6.48
CA ALA A 22 1.39 10.98 -5.52
C ALA A 22 2.69 11.15 -4.71
N GLY A 23 3.67 10.27 -4.87
CA GLY A 23 4.98 10.36 -4.20
C GLY A 23 5.02 9.72 -2.82
N ALA A 24 4.21 8.69 -2.57
CA ALA A 24 4.27 7.92 -1.32
C ALA A 24 5.65 7.30 -1.09
N ASP A 25 6.19 7.41 0.13
CA ASP A 25 7.38 6.67 0.52
C ASP A 25 7.02 5.22 0.95
N ALA A 26 5.75 4.99 1.28
CA ALA A 26 5.23 3.68 1.66
C ALA A 26 3.73 3.51 1.40
N ILE A 27 3.31 2.27 1.15
CA ILE A 27 1.92 1.84 1.14
C ILE A 27 1.69 0.77 2.20
N GLY A 28 0.46 0.65 2.70
CA GLY A 28 0.12 -0.39 3.65
C GLY A 28 -1.17 -1.11 3.36
N VAL A 29 -1.14 -2.41 3.60
CA VAL A 29 -2.29 -3.32 3.56
C VAL A 29 -2.66 -3.71 4.98
N VAL A 30 -3.94 -3.99 5.23
CA VAL A 30 -4.42 -4.32 6.58
C VAL A 30 -4.79 -5.79 6.65
N PHE A 31 -4.15 -6.52 7.57
CA PHE A 31 -4.44 -7.95 7.83
C PHE A 31 -5.35 -8.18 9.03
N PHE A 32 -5.87 -7.12 9.65
CA PHE A 32 -6.83 -7.22 10.74
C PHE A 32 -8.24 -7.48 10.18
N LYS A 33 -8.82 -8.66 10.50
CA LYS A 33 -10.06 -9.18 9.89
C LYS A 33 -11.29 -8.27 10.09
N ASP A 34 -11.39 -7.57 11.21
CA ASP A 34 -12.56 -6.72 11.49
C ASP A 34 -12.44 -5.31 10.88
N SER A 35 -11.32 -5.02 10.20
CA SER A 35 -11.16 -3.77 9.46
C SER A 35 -11.96 -3.82 8.15
N PRO A 36 -12.68 -2.75 7.77
CA PRO A 36 -13.29 -2.66 6.44
C PRO A 36 -12.25 -2.61 5.31
N ARG A 37 -10.98 -2.39 5.65
CA ARG A 37 -9.83 -2.37 4.72
C ARG A 37 -9.04 -3.67 4.76
N PHE A 38 -9.59 -4.73 5.37
CA PHE A 38 -8.97 -6.04 5.41
C PHE A 38 -8.72 -6.57 4.00
N VAL A 39 -7.51 -7.09 3.76
CA VAL A 39 -7.18 -7.86 2.57
C VAL A 39 -6.52 -9.18 2.95
N PRO A 40 -6.85 -10.29 2.28
CA PRO A 40 -6.15 -11.55 2.46
C PRO A 40 -4.74 -11.51 1.83
N LEU A 41 -3.87 -12.45 2.20
CA LEU A 41 -2.46 -12.45 1.78
C LEU A 41 -2.30 -12.50 0.25
N GLU A 42 -3.13 -13.29 -0.43
CA GLU A 42 -3.11 -13.43 -1.89
C GLU A 42 -3.43 -12.09 -2.56
N LYS A 43 -4.35 -11.32 -1.99
CA LYS A 43 -4.70 -9.99 -2.49
C LYS A 43 -3.61 -8.96 -2.14
N ALA A 44 -3.02 -9.06 -0.96
CA ALA A 44 -1.89 -8.21 -0.59
C ALA A 44 -0.70 -8.42 -1.52
N GLU A 45 -0.39 -9.65 -1.90
CA GLU A 45 0.68 -9.95 -2.87
C GLU A 45 0.42 -9.24 -4.21
N LEU A 46 -0.81 -9.31 -4.74
CA LEU A 46 -1.20 -8.60 -5.96
C LEU A 46 -1.07 -7.08 -5.82
N ILE A 47 -1.43 -6.52 -4.67
CA ILE A 47 -1.32 -5.09 -4.38
C ILE A 47 0.14 -4.67 -4.23
N THR A 48 0.98 -5.44 -3.55
CA THR A 48 2.38 -5.06 -3.32
C THR A 48 3.31 -5.43 -4.48
N LYS A 49 2.77 -6.12 -5.49
CA LYS A 49 3.49 -6.41 -6.72
C LYS A 49 3.89 -5.12 -7.43
N ASP A 50 5.01 -5.14 -8.13
CA ASP A 50 5.47 -4.07 -9.02
C ASP A 50 5.69 -2.71 -8.34
N LEU A 51 5.88 -2.69 -7.02
CA LEU A 51 6.31 -1.48 -6.32
C LEU A 51 7.68 -1.01 -6.87
N PRO A 52 7.81 0.27 -7.22
CA PRO A 52 9.08 0.80 -7.69
C PRO A 52 10.10 0.81 -6.55
N PRO A 53 11.40 0.92 -6.88
CA PRO A 53 12.44 1.10 -5.87
C PRO A 53 12.11 2.26 -4.92
N PHE A 54 12.45 2.06 -3.65
CA PHE A 54 12.29 3.05 -2.58
C PHE A 54 10.86 3.33 -2.12
N VAL A 55 9.86 2.57 -2.59
CA VAL A 55 8.51 2.53 -1.98
C VAL A 55 8.38 1.26 -1.14
N SER A 56 8.12 1.42 0.16
CA SER A 56 7.99 0.27 1.07
C SER A 56 6.55 -0.23 1.17
N ALA A 57 6.36 -1.56 1.24
CA ALA A 57 5.10 -2.16 1.69
C ALA A 57 5.17 -2.41 3.21
N VAL A 58 4.20 -1.88 3.97
CA VAL A 58 4.18 -1.90 5.45
C VAL A 58 2.81 -2.10 6.08
#